data_AF-A0A2P4WWT7-F1
#
_entry.id   AF-A0A2P4WWT7-F1
#
_cell.length_a   1.000
_cell.length_b   1.000
_cell.length_c   1.000
_cell.angle_alpha   90.00
_cell.angle_beta   90.00
_cell.angle_gamma   90.00
#
_symmetry.space_group_name_H-M   'P 1'
#
loop_
_entity.id
_entity.type
_entity.pdbx_description
1 polymer ?
#
loop_
_entity_poly.entity_id
_entity_poly.type
_entity_poly.pdbx_seq_one_letter_code
_entity_poly.pdbx_strand_id
1 'polypeptide(L)'
;MKPSTSTLALVAAALVLSSHLVPAQQAGTSTKEVHPSLASKQCSKAGGCVTESTSVVLDANWRWLHQVGDYKNCYTGNQWDATLCSTPEDCAKNCALEGADYQGTYGITTSADELQLKLVTQTQYGTNVGSRVYLLDAEGSKYKQFKLLNQEFTLDVDVSKLPCGLNGALYFVQMDA
;
A
#
# COMPACT_ATOMS: atom_id res chain seq x y z
N MET A 1 -33.32 -62.99 -16.78
CA MET A 1 -32.03 -62.60 -17.40
C MET A 1 -32.29 -61.35 -18.22
N LYS A 2 -31.73 -60.16 -18.05
CA LYS A 2 -30.72 -59.52 -17.18
C LYS A 2 -31.01 -58.01 -17.37
N PRO A 3 -31.12 -57.13 -16.35
CA PRO A 3 -31.32 -55.71 -16.63
C PRO A 3 -29.98 -55.09 -17.08
N SER A 4 -29.98 -54.36 -18.19
CA SER A 4 -28.83 -53.63 -18.69
C SER A 4 -28.78 -52.26 -18.01
N THR A 5 -27.82 -52.06 -17.12
CA THR A 5 -27.54 -50.77 -16.48
C THR A 5 -26.74 -49.90 -17.45
N SER A 6 -27.37 -48.84 -17.97
CA SER A 6 -26.70 -47.80 -18.73
C SER A 6 -25.97 -46.86 -17.77
N THR A 7 -24.64 -46.91 -17.80
CA THR A 7 -23.77 -46.05 -16.98
C THR A 7 -23.72 -44.67 -17.62
N LEU A 8 -24.44 -43.68 -17.07
CA LEU A 8 -24.20 -42.27 -17.39
C LEU A 8 -22.86 -41.84 -16.79
N ALA A 9 -21.85 -41.67 -17.63
CA ALA A 9 -20.62 -40.99 -17.23
C ALA A 9 -20.86 -39.48 -17.27
N LEU A 10 -20.99 -38.84 -16.09
CA LEU A 10 -20.89 -37.39 -15.97
C LEU A 10 -19.42 -37.00 -16.16
N VAL A 11 -19.09 -36.40 -17.31
CA VAL A 11 -17.81 -35.70 -17.50
C VAL A 11 -17.96 -34.31 -16.89
N ALA A 12 -17.46 -34.12 -15.67
CA ALA A 12 -17.36 -32.80 -15.05
C ALA A 12 -16.21 -32.02 -15.71
N ALA A 13 -16.53 -31.11 -16.63
CA ALA A 13 -15.57 -30.15 -17.15
C ALA A 13 -15.28 -29.09 -16.06
N ALA A 14 -14.19 -29.29 -15.31
CA ALA A 14 -13.67 -28.26 -14.41
C ALA A 14 -13.05 -27.13 -15.25
N LEU A 15 -13.81 -26.06 -15.48
CA LEU A 15 -13.25 -24.79 -15.97
C LEU A 15 -12.39 -24.21 -14.84
N VAL A 16 -11.08 -24.43 -14.90
CA VAL A 16 -10.11 -23.71 -14.08
C VAL A 16 -10.02 -22.30 -14.66
N LEU A 17 -10.83 -21.37 -14.13
CA LEU A 17 -10.59 -19.94 -14.33
C LEU A 17 -9.34 -19.57 -13.54
N SER A 18 -8.17 -19.77 -14.14
CA SER A 18 -6.93 -19.15 -13.70
C SER A 18 -7.09 -17.64 -13.89
N SER A 19 -7.52 -16.94 -12.85
CA SER A 19 -7.44 -15.49 -12.76
C SER A 19 -5.97 -15.12 -12.77
N HIS A 20 -5.46 -14.78 -13.95
CA HIS A 20 -4.14 -14.20 -14.11
C HIS A 20 -4.23 -12.81 -13.48
N LEU A 21 -3.75 -12.67 -12.25
CA LEU A 21 -3.48 -11.37 -11.67
C LEU A 21 -2.38 -10.76 -12.52
N VAL A 22 -2.76 -9.88 -13.45
CA VAL A 22 -1.81 -9.02 -14.15
C VAL A 22 -1.44 -7.94 -13.15
N PRO A 23 -0.22 -7.91 -12.59
CA PRO A 23 0.19 -6.80 -11.74
C PRO A 23 0.07 -5.50 -12.54
N ALA A 24 -0.73 -4.56 -12.02
CA ALA A 24 -0.94 -3.24 -12.63
C ALA A 24 0.34 -2.39 -12.63
N GLN A 25 1.35 -2.78 -11.83
CA GLN A 25 2.67 -2.18 -11.79
C GLN A 25 3.66 -3.22 -11.23
N GLN A 26 4.90 -3.23 -11.71
CA GLN A 26 5.90 -4.18 -11.18
C GLN A 26 6.42 -3.72 -9.80
N ALA A 27 6.89 -4.68 -9.01
CA ALA A 27 7.60 -4.40 -7.76
C ALA A 27 9.11 -4.40 -8.00
N GLY A 28 9.78 -3.34 -7.56
CA GLY A 28 11.23 -3.22 -7.55
C GLY A 28 11.86 -4.13 -6.49
N THR A 29 13.17 -4.31 -6.57
CA THR A 29 13.92 -5.21 -5.66
C THR A 29 15.24 -4.62 -5.17
N SER A 30 15.58 -3.40 -5.60
CA SER A 30 16.82 -2.70 -5.27
C SER A 30 16.79 -2.16 -3.85
N THR A 31 15.62 -1.71 -3.40
CA THR A 31 15.34 -1.25 -2.03
C THR A 31 14.32 -2.20 -1.42
N LYS A 32 14.68 -2.84 -0.31
CA LYS A 32 13.75 -3.68 0.42
C LYS A 32 12.62 -2.83 1.02
N GLU A 33 11.38 -3.22 0.77
CA GLU A 33 10.23 -2.63 1.45
C GLU A 33 10.12 -3.16 2.89
N VAL A 34 10.11 -2.24 3.85
CA VAL A 34 9.96 -2.54 5.28
C VAL A 34 8.98 -1.55 5.88
N HIS A 35 7.73 -1.99 6.06
CA HIS A 35 6.66 -1.15 6.61
C HIS A 35 6.94 -0.76 8.08
N PRO A 36 6.95 0.54 8.44
CA PRO A 36 7.06 0.96 9.83
C PRO A 36 5.88 0.44 10.66
N SER A 37 6.16 -0.16 11.82
CA SER A 37 5.14 -0.66 12.73
C SER A 37 4.37 0.50 13.35
N LEU A 38 3.05 0.37 13.47
CA LEU A 38 2.18 1.33 14.15
C LEU A 38 1.09 0.54 14.85
N ALA A 39 1.20 0.36 16.16
CA ALA A 39 0.21 -0.41 16.91
C ALA A 39 -1.14 0.33 16.92
N SER A 40 -2.22 -0.38 16.60
CA SER A 40 -3.60 0.14 16.75
C SER A 40 -4.35 -0.64 17.81
N LYS A 41 -5.57 -0.22 18.16
CA LYS A 41 -6.37 -0.85 19.21
C LYS A 41 -7.79 -1.10 18.73
N GLN A 42 -8.28 -2.33 18.91
CA GLN A 42 -9.68 -2.69 18.70
C GLN A 42 -10.36 -2.81 20.07
N CYS A 43 -11.39 -2.01 20.30
CA CYS A 43 -12.07 -1.96 21.59
C CYS A 43 -13.46 -2.61 21.56
N SER A 44 -13.87 -3.14 22.70
CA SER A 44 -15.23 -3.63 22.94
C SER A 44 -15.68 -3.28 24.35
N LYS A 45 -17.00 -3.15 24.57
CA LYS A 45 -17.56 -2.82 25.89
C LYS A 45 -17.24 -3.87 26.96
N ALA A 46 -17.17 -5.15 26.56
CA ALA A 46 -16.94 -6.26 27.49
C ALA A 46 -15.46 -6.56 27.74
N GLY A 47 -14.60 -6.33 26.74
CA GLY A 47 -13.19 -6.77 26.76
C GLY A 47 -12.16 -5.66 26.84
N GLY A 48 -12.58 -4.39 26.94
CA GLY A 48 -11.65 -3.26 26.81
C GLY A 48 -11.02 -3.20 25.43
N CYS A 49 -9.79 -2.71 25.33
CA CYS A 49 -9.06 -2.55 24.08
C CYS A 49 -7.95 -3.60 23.94
N VAL A 50 -7.92 -4.26 22.79
CA VAL A 50 -6.87 -5.21 22.41
C VAL A 50 -5.97 -4.55 21.37
N THR A 51 -4.66 -4.68 21.57
CA THR A 51 -3.66 -4.14 20.63
C THR A 51 -3.59 -5.01 19.37
N GLU A 52 -3.59 -4.37 18.21
CA GLU A 52 -3.36 -4.97 16.90
C GLU A 52 -1.98 -4.54 16.38
N SER A 53 -1.20 -5.50 15.87
CA SER A 53 0.15 -5.28 15.34
C SER A 53 0.13 -4.72 13.92
N THR A 54 -0.50 -3.57 13.73
CA THR A 54 -0.61 -2.91 12.42
C THR A 54 0.69 -2.22 12.00
N SER A 55 0.76 -1.79 10.74
CA SER A 55 1.91 -1.06 10.17
C SER A 55 1.43 -0.02 9.15
N VAL A 56 2.32 0.82 8.63
CA VAL A 56 1.97 1.81 7.59
C VAL A 56 2.74 1.60 6.29
N VAL A 57 2.07 1.83 5.16
CA VAL A 57 2.68 1.77 3.83
C VAL A 57 2.62 3.12 3.12
N LEU A 58 3.73 3.51 2.50
CA LEU A 58 3.81 4.73 1.69
C LEU A 58 3.03 4.57 0.38
N ASP A 59 2.25 5.59 0.05
CA ASP A 59 1.55 5.71 -1.23
C ASP A 59 2.49 5.60 -2.43
N ALA A 60 2.03 4.90 -3.47
CA ALA A 60 2.82 4.59 -4.65
C ALA A 60 3.39 5.82 -5.38
N ASN A 61 2.70 6.97 -5.38
CA ASN A 61 3.16 8.16 -6.10
C ASN A 61 4.48 8.73 -5.57
N TRP A 62 4.81 8.47 -4.30
CA TRP A 62 6.07 8.93 -3.71
C TRP A 62 7.24 8.01 -4.01
N ARG A 63 6.97 6.77 -4.42
CA ARG A 63 8.02 5.77 -4.61
C ARG A 63 8.82 6.08 -5.86
N TRP A 64 10.08 5.71 -5.81
CA TRP A 64 10.92 5.73 -7.00
C TRP A 64 10.39 4.71 -8.01
N LEU A 65 10.19 5.16 -9.25
CA LEU A 65 9.68 4.37 -10.35
C LEU A 65 10.73 4.32 -11.47
N HIS A 66 11.29 3.15 -11.70
CA HIS A 66 12.36 2.94 -12.67
C HIS A 66 12.13 1.69 -13.52
N GLN A 67 12.90 1.56 -14.60
CA GLN A 67 12.82 0.43 -15.50
C GLN A 67 13.13 -0.90 -14.77
N VAL A 68 12.36 -1.94 -15.04
CA VAL A 68 12.60 -3.29 -14.52
C VAL A 68 14.00 -3.75 -14.92
N GLY A 69 14.81 -4.13 -13.92
CA GLY A 69 16.17 -4.65 -14.12
C GLY A 69 17.23 -3.60 -14.46
N ASP A 70 16.90 -2.31 -14.41
CA ASP A 70 17.83 -1.20 -14.66
C ASP A 70 17.53 -0.03 -13.68
N TYR A 71 18.36 1.01 -13.65
CA TYR A 71 18.21 2.19 -12.79
C TYR A 71 17.64 3.40 -13.54
N LYS A 72 17.30 3.24 -14.82
CA LYS A 72 16.73 4.32 -15.63
C LYS A 72 15.33 4.69 -15.13
N ASN A 73 15.14 5.94 -14.73
CA ASN A 73 13.84 6.43 -14.25
C ASN A 73 12.77 6.34 -15.34
N CYS A 74 11.59 5.85 -14.96
CA CYS A 74 10.39 5.95 -15.81
C CYS A 74 9.67 7.28 -15.61
N TYR A 75 9.83 7.90 -14.44
CA TYR A 75 9.26 9.20 -14.10
C TYR A 75 10.30 10.07 -13.40
N THR A 76 10.47 11.32 -13.82
CA THR A 76 11.39 12.28 -13.19
C THR A 76 10.78 13.67 -13.14
N GLY A 77 10.76 14.28 -11.96
CA GLY A 77 10.15 15.58 -11.73
C GLY A 77 8.63 15.50 -11.97
N ASN A 78 8.20 15.89 -13.17
CA ASN A 78 6.81 15.82 -13.59
C ASN A 78 6.60 15.17 -14.98
N GLN A 79 7.60 14.46 -15.51
CA GLN A 79 7.58 13.88 -16.85
C GLN A 79 7.81 12.37 -16.83
N TRP A 80 7.11 11.68 -17.72
CA TRP A 80 7.33 10.26 -18.03
C TRP A 80 8.41 10.10 -19.12
N ASP A 81 9.20 9.03 -19.04
CA ASP A 81 10.11 8.64 -20.12
C ASP A 81 9.31 7.95 -21.24
N ALA A 82 9.13 8.63 -22.37
CA ALA A 82 8.32 8.15 -23.49
C ALA A 82 8.89 6.90 -24.19
N THR A 83 10.17 6.54 -23.97
CA THR A 83 10.76 5.31 -24.51
C THR A 83 10.40 4.08 -23.67
N LEU A 84 10.06 4.27 -22.40
CA LEU A 84 9.64 3.23 -21.46
C LEU A 84 8.11 3.19 -21.29
N CYS A 85 7.47 4.36 -21.38
CA CYS A 85 6.06 4.59 -21.12
C CYS A 85 5.38 5.24 -22.33
N SER A 86 5.46 4.61 -23.51
CA SER A 86 4.72 5.02 -24.71
C SER A 86 3.21 4.83 -24.58
N THR A 87 2.79 3.83 -23.80
CA THR A 87 1.41 3.55 -23.42
C THR A 87 1.32 3.26 -21.92
N PRO A 88 0.14 3.37 -21.30
CA PRO A 88 -0.05 2.97 -19.90
C PRO A 88 0.35 1.51 -19.65
N GLU A 89 0.03 0.60 -20.57
CA GLU A 89 0.34 -0.83 -20.49
C GLU A 89 1.84 -1.09 -20.58
N ASP A 90 2.54 -0.40 -21.49
CA ASP A 90 4.00 -0.47 -21.58
C ASP A 90 4.63 0.02 -20.28
N CYS A 91 4.12 1.12 -19.72
CA CYS A 91 4.64 1.68 -18.49
C CYS A 91 4.47 0.73 -17.29
N ALA A 92 3.28 0.17 -17.12
CA ALA A 92 2.97 -0.82 -16.09
C ALA A 92 3.84 -2.08 -16.19
N LYS A 93 4.23 -2.46 -17.41
CA LYS A 93 5.06 -3.63 -17.68
C LYS A 93 6.55 -3.34 -17.51
N ASN A 94 7.01 -2.17 -17.96
CA ASN A 94 8.43 -1.84 -18.05
C ASN A 94 8.96 -1.20 -16.78
N CYS A 95 8.10 -0.71 -15.89
CA CYS A 95 8.49 0.07 -14.72
C CYS A 95 8.10 -0.60 -13.41
N ALA A 96 8.97 -0.47 -12.41
CA ALA A 96 8.86 -1.07 -11.10
C ALA A 96 8.88 -0.01 -9.98
N LEU A 97 7.95 -0.13 -9.03
CA LEU A 97 7.91 0.68 -7.81
C LEU A 97 8.86 0.10 -6.78
N GLU A 98 9.81 0.90 -6.30
CA GLU A 98 10.78 0.45 -5.30
C GLU A 98 10.28 0.53 -3.86
N GLY A 99 11.00 -0.18 -2.99
CA GLY A 99 10.87 0.00 -1.55
C GLY A 99 11.23 1.43 -1.11
N ALA A 100 10.87 1.78 0.11
CA ALA A 100 11.03 3.12 0.65
C ALA A 100 11.97 3.20 1.85
N ASP A 101 12.88 4.18 1.83
CA ASP A 101 13.55 4.68 3.04
C ASP A 101 12.63 5.68 3.76
N TYR A 102 11.72 5.14 4.57
CA TYR A 102 10.69 5.90 5.27
C TYR A 102 11.24 7.08 6.08
N GLN A 103 12.26 6.85 6.91
CA GLN A 103 12.78 7.87 7.81
C GLN A 103 13.69 8.85 7.06
N GLY A 104 14.69 8.35 6.33
CA GLY A 104 15.74 9.19 5.74
C GLY A 104 15.26 9.99 4.54
N THR A 105 14.40 9.40 3.70
CA THR A 105 13.93 10.03 2.47
C THR A 105 12.58 10.71 2.64
N TYR A 106 11.63 10.06 3.33
CA TYR A 106 10.26 10.56 3.43
C TYR A 106 9.92 11.24 4.75
N GLY A 107 10.79 11.16 5.77
CA GLY A 107 10.54 11.75 7.10
C GLY A 107 9.34 11.13 7.82
N ILE A 108 9.08 9.85 7.56
CA ILE A 108 8.03 9.05 8.19
C ILE A 108 8.68 8.23 9.29
N THR A 109 8.21 8.41 10.52
CA THR A 109 8.71 7.66 11.68
C THR A 109 7.55 7.18 12.53
N THR A 110 7.76 6.05 13.20
CA THR A 110 6.79 5.50 14.14
C THR A 110 7.46 5.14 15.46
N SER A 111 6.67 5.20 16.53
CA SER A 111 7.09 4.76 17.87
C SER A 111 5.86 4.25 18.61
N ALA A 112 5.78 2.93 18.83
CA ALA A 112 4.61 2.28 19.41
C ALA A 112 3.30 2.58 18.64
N ASP A 113 2.39 3.38 19.21
CA ASP A 113 1.12 3.83 18.61
C ASP A 113 1.20 5.27 18.04
N GLU A 114 2.39 5.87 17.96
CA GLU A 114 2.62 7.18 17.35
C GLU A 114 3.13 7.07 15.90
N LEU A 115 2.55 7.89 15.01
CA LEU A 115 3.03 8.14 13.65
C LEU A 115 3.36 9.63 13.51
N GLN A 116 4.60 9.94 13.12
CA GLN A 116 5.04 11.30 12.80
C GLN A 116 5.37 11.44 11.32
N LEU A 117 4.79 12.47 10.68
CA LEU A 117 4.99 12.80 9.27
C LEU A 117 5.63 14.18 9.15
N LYS A 118 6.86 14.24 8.62
CA LYS A 118 7.55 15.50 8.37
C LYS A 118 7.14 16.08 7.02
N LEU A 119 6.83 17.38 6.96
CA LEU A 119 6.46 18.04 5.70
C LEU A 119 7.61 18.07 4.68
N VAL A 120 8.83 18.38 5.11
CA VAL A 120 9.99 18.53 4.22
C VAL A 120 11.15 17.69 4.73
N THR A 121 11.65 16.82 3.87
CA THR A 121 12.83 15.98 4.12
C THR A 121 13.85 16.20 3.02
N GLN A 122 15.03 16.68 3.39
CA GLN A 122 16.13 16.93 2.45
C GLN A 122 17.07 15.72 2.44
N THR A 123 17.41 15.27 1.24
CA THR A 123 18.37 14.18 1.00
C THR A 123 19.50 14.70 0.11
N GLN A 124 20.56 13.91 -0.05
CA GLN A 124 21.62 14.21 -1.01
C GLN A 124 21.15 14.20 -2.47
N TYR A 125 19.99 13.61 -2.77
CA TYR A 125 19.44 13.44 -4.13
C TYR A 125 18.29 14.40 -4.44
N GLY A 126 17.84 15.19 -3.47
CA GLY A 126 16.73 16.11 -3.65
C GLY A 126 15.91 16.32 -2.38
N THR A 127 14.73 16.93 -2.53
CA THR A 127 13.82 17.25 -1.43
C THR A 127 12.50 16.50 -1.62
N ASN A 128 12.09 15.73 -0.60
CA ASN A 128 10.73 15.22 -0.49
C ASN A 128 9.83 16.26 0.18
N VAL A 129 8.61 16.43 -0.34
CA VAL A 129 7.59 17.32 0.22
C VAL A 129 6.28 16.55 0.41
N GLY A 130 5.84 16.49 1.66
CA GLY A 130 4.64 15.77 2.07
C GLY A 130 4.77 14.25 2.02
N SER A 131 3.71 13.58 2.42
CA SER A 131 3.58 12.13 2.39
C SER A 131 2.10 11.73 2.49
N ARG A 132 1.74 10.58 1.94
CA ARG A 132 0.48 9.89 2.23
C ARG A 132 0.77 8.45 2.58
N VAL A 133 0.19 7.95 3.67
CA VAL A 133 0.36 6.56 4.10
C VAL A 133 -0.99 5.90 4.36
N TYR A 134 -1.01 4.58 4.24
CA TYR A 134 -2.16 3.73 4.53
C TYR A 134 -1.85 2.79 5.68
N LEU A 135 -2.84 2.50 6.53
CA LEU A 135 -2.70 1.51 7.58
C LEU A 135 -2.85 0.11 6.98
N LEU A 136 -1.89 -0.77 7.26
CA LEU A 136 -1.92 -2.18 6.92
C LEU A 136 -2.41 -3.01 8.11
N ASP A 137 -3.02 -4.15 7.80
CA ASP A 137 -3.43 -5.12 8.80
C ASP A 137 -2.24 -5.80 9.51
N ALA A 138 -2.53 -6.72 10.43
CA ALA A 138 -1.52 -7.40 11.23
C ALA A 138 -0.62 -8.35 10.41
N GLU A 139 -1.07 -8.78 9.23
CA GLU A 139 -0.26 -9.57 8.30
C GLU A 139 0.70 -8.67 7.51
N GLY A 140 0.40 -7.37 7.41
CA GLY A 140 1.22 -6.39 6.70
C GLY A 140 1.13 -6.51 5.18
N SER A 141 0.10 -7.20 4.67
CA SER A 141 -0.06 -7.47 3.23
C SER A 141 -1.28 -6.82 2.59
N LYS A 142 -2.26 -6.41 3.41
CA LYS A 142 -3.50 -5.74 2.97
C LYS A 142 -3.75 -4.50 3.77
N TYR A 143 -4.50 -3.57 3.19
CA TYR A 143 -4.97 -2.41 3.93
C TYR A 143 -5.92 -2.85 5.05
N LYS A 144 -5.76 -2.25 6.23
CA LYS A 144 -6.70 -2.43 7.34
C LYS A 144 -8.03 -1.81 6.94
N GLN A 145 -9.02 -2.66 6.69
CA GLN A 145 -10.37 -2.25 6.34
C GLN A 145 -11.19 -1.93 7.60
N PHE A 146 -11.91 -0.81 7.57
CA PHE A 146 -12.75 -0.34 8.69
C PHE A 146 -14.23 -0.38 8.32
N LYS A 147 -15.04 -1.08 9.13
CA LYS A 147 -16.51 -1.10 9.01
C LYS A 147 -17.10 -0.07 9.98
N LEU A 148 -17.11 1.19 9.58
CA LEU A 148 -17.38 2.31 10.50
C LEU A 148 -18.85 2.51 10.88
N LEU A 149 -19.80 1.94 10.13
CA LEU A 149 -21.22 2.10 10.46
C LEU A 149 -21.52 1.52 11.85
N ASN A 150 -22.07 2.37 12.72
CA ASN A 150 -22.38 2.05 14.11
C ASN A 150 -21.14 1.61 14.92
N GLN A 151 -19.96 2.17 14.60
CA GLN A 151 -18.71 2.03 15.36
C GLN A 151 -18.20 3.41 15.81
N GLU A 152 -17.23 3.40 16.72
CA GLU A 152 -16.48 4.57 17.15
C GLU A 152 -15.04 4.48 16.63
N PHE A 153 -14.47 5.60 16.17
CA PHE A 153 -13.06 5.72 15.81
C PHE A 153 -12.47 6.93 16.52
N THR A 154 -11.34 6.75 17.20
CA THR A 154 -10.68 7.79 18.00
C THR A 154 -9.18 7.81 17.73
N LEU A 155 -8.58 8.98 17.87
CA LEU A 155 -7.14 9.19 17.83
C LEU A 155 -6.75 10.40 18.67
N ASP A 156 -5.50 10.42 19.12
CA ASP A 156 -4.83 11.62 19.58
C ASP A 156 -4.07 12.27 18.40
N VAL A 157 -4.05 13.60 18.35
CA VAL A 157 -3.37 14.34 17.28
C VAL A 157 -2.66 15.58 17.82
N ASP A 158 -1.38 15.73 17.49
CA ASP A 158 -0.62 16.95 17.74
C ASP A 158 -0.42 17.73 16.42
N VAL A 159 -1.13 18.85 16.31
CA VAL A 159 -1.02 19.80 15.19
C VAL A 159 -0.29 21.09 15.58
N SER A 160 0.36 21.14 16.75
CA SER A 160 1.01 22.35 17.28
C SER A 160 2.12 22.91 16.36
N LYS A 161 2.69 22.06 15.51
CA LYS A 161 3.74 22.40 14.54
C LYS A 161 3.23 22.53 13.10
N LEU A 162 1.90 22.54 12.87
CA LEU A 162 1.30 22.75 11.55
C LEU A 162 0.80 24.21 11.40
N PRO A 163 1.61 25.11 10.80
CA PRO A 163 1.18 26.47 10.51
C PRO A 163 0.09 26.54 9.43
N CYS A 164 -0.48 27.74 9.25
CA CYS A 164 -1.43 28.04 8.18
C CYS A 164 -0.91 27.62 6.80
N GLY A 165 -1.81 27.12 5.95
CA GLY A 165 -1.48 26.64 4.61
C GLY A 165 -1.07 25.16 4.53
N LEU A 166 -0.98 24.47 5.67
CA LEU A 166 -0.74 23.03 5.74
C LEU A 166 -2.00 22.26 6.16
N ASN A 167 -2.01 20.97 5.85
CA ASN A 167 -3.08 20.06 6.24
C ASN A 167 -2.49 18.71 6.68
N GLY A 168 -2.64 18.40 7.97
CA GLY A 168 -2.43 17.07 8.52
C GLY A 168 -3.76 16.32 8.53
N ALA A 169 -3.97 15.45 7.54
CA ALA A 169 -5.27 14.82 7.32
C ALA A 169 -5.27 13.34 7.76
N LEU A 170 -6.30 12.95 8.49
CA LEU A 170 -6.73 11.56 8.64
C LEU A 170 -8.12 11.41 8.03
N TYR A 171 -8.30 10.41 7.18
CA TYR A 171 -9.57 10.18 6.48
C TYR A 171 -9.67 8.71 6.03
N PHE A 172 -10.88 8.31 5.62
CA PHE A 172 -11.16 6.99 5.06
C PHE A 172 -11.56 7.11 3.59
N VAL A 173 -11.19 6.12 2.79
CA VAL A 173 -11.56 5.99 1.37
C VAL A 173 -11.96 4.55 1.08
N GLN A 174 -12.81 4.37 0.07
CA GLN A 174 -13.25 3.05 -0.39
C GLN A 174 -12.24 2.48 -1.39
N MET A 175 -11.05 2.12 -0.89
CA MET A 175 -10.03 1.36 -1.66
C MET A 175 -10.22 -0.13 -1.46
N ASP A 176 -9.90 -0.91 -2.49
CA ASP A 176 -9.74 -2.36 -2.37
C ASP A 176 -8.66 -2.69 -1.34
N ALA A 177 -8.81 -3.83 -0.64
CA ALA A 177 -7.94 -4.23 0.47
C ALA A 177 -6.59 -4.81 0.03
#